data_AF-A0A0Q8J512-F1
#
_entry.id   AF-A0A0Q8J512-F1
#
_cell.length_a   1.000
_cell.length_b   1.000
_cell.length_c   1.000
_cell.angle_alpha   90.00
_cell.angle_beta   90.00
_cell.angle_gamma   90.00
#
_symmetry.space_group_name_H-M   'P 1'
#
loop_
_entity.id
_entity.type
_entity.pdbx_description
1 polymer ?
#
loop_
_entity_poly.entity_id
_entity_poly.type
_entity_poly.pdbx_seq_one_letter_code
_entity_poly.pdbx_strand_id
1 'polypeptide(L)' 'MVAALEKSIDVGMPREQVIALLGEPDSTDAATSTDMYELGVAQYGVDEEFYQIQYQDGKVATHRWGRR' A
#
# COMPACT_ATOMS: atom_id res chain seq x y z
N MET A 1 -2.14 10.87 -7.83
CA MET A 1 -0.88 10.52 -7.14
C MET A 1 -0.68 9.01 -7.04
N VAL A 2 -1.77 8.24 -6.92
CA VAL A 2 -1.82 6.76 -6.88
C VAL A 2 -1.08 6.02 -8.00
N ALA A 3 -1.21 6.44 -9.26
CA ALA A 3 -0.62 5.72 -10.40
C ALA A 3 0.93 5.65 -10.34
N ALA A 4 1.57 6.54 -9.58
CA ALA A 4 3.01 6.49 -9.34
C ALA A 4 3.36 5.41 -8.29
N LEU A 5 2.50 5.16 -7.29
CA LEU A 5 2.69 4.09 -6.29
C LEU A 5 2.59 2.71 -6.94
N GLU A 6 1.56 2.49 -7.77
CA GLU A 6 1.41 1.21 -8.49
C GLU A 6 2.58 0.87 -9.39
N LYS A 7 3.28 1.89 -9.93
CA LYS A 7 4.49 1.68 -10.74
C LYS A 7 5.77 1.53 -9.94
N SER A 8 5.76 1.88 -8.66
CA SER A 8 6.95 1.85 -7.82
C SER A 8 7.05 0.56 -7.00
N ILE A 9 5.93 -0.15 -6.83
CA ILE A 9 5.86 -1.41 -6.08
C ILE A 9 5.67 -2.56 -7.07
N ASP A 10 6.61 -3.51 -7.02
CA ASP A 10 6.56 -4.74 -7.80
C ASP A 10 6.32 -5.95 -6.90
N VAL A 11 5.66 -6.97 -7.46
CA VAL A 11 5.50 -8.28 -6.81
C VAL A 11 6.87 -8.92 -6.59
N GLY A 12 7.10 -9.47 -5.40
CA GLY A 12 8.36 -10.05 -4.96
C GLY A 12 9.30 -9.08 -4.24
N MET A 13 8.97 -7.78 -4.20
CA MET A 13 9.74 -6.79 -3.46
C MET A 13 9.66 -7.06 -1.94
N PRO A 14 10.76 -7.00 -1.18
CA PRO A 14 10.71 -7.22 0.26
C PRO A 14 10.02 -6.05 0.96
N ARG A 15 9.30 -6.34 2.05
CA ARG A 15 8.58 -5.33 2.85
C ARG A 15 9.46 -4.14 3.25
N GLU A 16 10.72 -4.38 3.60
CA GLU A 16 11.66 -3.33 3.97
C GLU A 16 11.96 -2.35 2.83
N GLN A 17 12.02 -2.81 1.57
CA GLN A 17 12.18 -1.91 0.42
C GLN A 17 10.92 -1.10 0.17
N VAL A 18 9.74 -1.71 0.34
CA VAL A 18 8.46 -0.99 0.23
C VAL A 18 8.40 0.13 1.26
N ILE A 19 8.76 -0.15 2.51
CA ILE A 19 8.81 0.85 3.58
C ILE A 19 9.87 1.93 3.28
N ALA A 20 11.03 1.57 2.71
CA ALA A 20 12.04 2.55 2.32
C ALA A 20 11.57 3.49 1.18
N LEU A 21 10.68 3.01 0.30
CA LEU A 21 10.13 3.78 -0.82
C LEU A 21 8.92 4.63 -0.42
N LEU A 22 8.00 4.08 0.37
CA LEU A 22 6.71 4.70 0.71
C LEU A 22 6.69 5.33 2.10
N GLY A 23 7.60 4.93 2.98
CA GLY A 23 7.55 5.24 4.41
C GLY A 23 6.87 4.13 5.22
N GLU A 24 6.67 4.38 6.50
CA GLU A 24 5.91 3.47 7.37
C GLU A 24 4.42 3.46 6.97
N PRO A 25 3.77 2.29 6.95
CA PRO A 25 2.33 2.21 6.70
C PRO A 25 1.53 2.82 7.86
N ASP A 26 0.37 3.40 7.55
CA ASP A 26 -0.58 3.90 8.55
C ASP A 26 -1.14 2.76 9.41
N SER A 27 -1.33 1.58 8.81
CA SER A 27 -1.77 0.39 9.54
C SER A 27 -1.20 -0.89 8.94
N THR A 28 -0.85 -1.82 9.81
CA THR A 28 -0.44 -3.18 9.44
C THR A 28 -1.38 -4.18 10.07
N ASP A 29 -1.97 -5.04 9.24
CA ASP A 29 -2.68 -6.22 9.67
C ASP A 29 -1.72 -7.42 9.75
N ALA A 30 -1.38 -7.84 10.97
CA ALA A 30 -0.47 -8.96 11.20
C ALA A 30 -1.09 -10.32 10.84
N ALA A 31 -2.42 -10.44 10.87
CA ALA A 31 -3.12 -11.70 10.60
C ALA A 31 -3.05 -12.10 9.12
N THR A 32 -3.13 -11.13 8.23
CA THR A 32 -3.04 -11.30 6.77
C THR A 32 -1.72 -10.83 6.18
N SER A 33 -0.81 -10.32 7.02
CA SER A 33 0.42 -9.63 6.59
C SER A 33 0.12 -8.60 5.51
N THR A 34 -0.80 -7.67 5.81
CA THR A 34 -1.20 -6.62 4.88
C THR A 34 -0.86 -5.25 5.45
N ASP A 35 -0.13 -4.43 4.70
CA ASP A 35 0.08 -3.02 5.02
C ASP A 35 -0.95 -2.16 4.28
N MET A 36 -1.45 -1.14 4.98
CA MET A 36 -2.41 -0.17 4.49
C MET A 36 -1.83 1.23 4.61
N TYR A 37 -1.86 1.97 3.50
CA TYR A 37 -1.39 3.35 3.39
C TYR A 37 -2.57 4.23 3.03
N GLU A 38 -2.87 5.22 3.86
CA GLU A 38 -3.96 6.16 3.64
C GLU A 38 -3.43 7.33 2.79
N LEU A 39 -3.87 7.42 1.53
CA LEU A 39 -3.41 8.43 0.59
C LEU A 39 -4.15 9.77 0.75
N GLY A 40 -5.14 9.82 1.65
CA GLY A 40 -5.94 10.98 1.98
C GLY A 40 -7.26 11.05 1.22
N VAL A 41 -7.97 12.16 1.41
CA VAL A 41 -9.27 12.45 0.79
C VAL A 41 -9.06 13.09 -0.57
N ALA A 42 -9.71 12.57 -1.61
CA ALA A 42 -9.63 13.16 -2.94
C ALA A 42 -10.09 14.63 -2.91
N GLN A 43 -9.31 15.55 -3.50
CA GLN A 43 -9.55 17.01 -3.52
C GLN A 43 -10.97 17.47 -3.96
N TYR A 44 -11.78 16.57 -4.55
CA TYR A 44 -13.14 16.83 -5.02
C TYR A 44 -14.18 15.77 -4.59
N GLY A 45 -13.87 14.90 -3.62
CA GLY A 45 -14.77 13.83 -3.17
C GLY A 45 -14.69 13.60 -1.66
N VAL A 46 -15.71 12.94 -1.10
CA VAL A 46 -15.69 12.46 0.30
C VAL A 46 -14.95 11.13 0.40
N ASP A 47 -14.59 10.53 -0.75
CA ASP A 47 -13.95 9.23 -0.81
C ASP A 47 -12.51 9.28 -0.29
N GLU A 48 -12.20 8.39 0.64
CA GLU A 48 -10.85 8.16 1.16
C GLU A 48 -10.11 7.21 0.22
N GLU A 49 -8.95 7.64 -0.29
CA GLU A 49 -8.09 6.81 -1.12
C GLU A 49 -7.13 6.02 -0.23
N PHE A 50 -7.06 4.71 -0.42
CA PHE A 50 -6.18 3.83 0.35
C PHE A 50 -5.44 2.86 -0.55
N TYR A 51 -4.23 2.50 -0.15
CA TYR A 51 -3.38 1.55 -0.84
C TYR A 51 -3.08 0.36 0.06
N GLN A 52 -3.28 -0.83 -0.46
CA GLN A 52 -3.15 -2.08 0.29
C GLN A 52 -2.05 -2.92 -0.33
N ILE A 53 -1.11 -3.39 0.48
CA ILE A 53 -0.02 -4.25 0.04
C ILE A 53 -0.04 -5.50 0.90
N GLN A 54 -0.26 -6.64 0.28
CA GLN A 54 -0.26 -7.93 0.95
C GLN A 54 1.09 -8.61 0.74
N TYR A 55 1.65 -9.13 1.82
CA TYR A 55 2.92 -9.83 1.82
C TYR A 55 2.74 -11.32 2.05
N GLN A 56 3.55 -12.09 1.37
CA GLN A 56 3.70 -13.52 1.58
C GLN A 56 5.20 -13.82 1.66
N ASP A 57 5.62 -14.57 2.69
CA ASP A 57 7.04 -14.86 2.93
C ASP A 57 7.92 -13.59 3.04
N GLY A 58 7.35 -12.50 3.59
CA GLY A 58 8.03 -11.21 3.75
C GLY A 58 8.20 -10.39 2.47
N LYS A 59 7.61 -10.82 1.35
CA LYS A 59 7.66 -10.15 0.04
C LYS A 59 6.27 -9.79 -0.45
N VAL A 60 6.16 -8.74 -1.26
CA VAL A 60 4.90 -8.32 -1.87
C VAL A 60 4.34 -9.47 -2.70
N ALA A 61 3.18 -9.97 -2.30
CA ALA A 61 2.44 -10.97 -3.05
C ALA A 61 1.45 -10.27 -3.98
N THR A 62 0.70 -9.30 -3.44
CA THR A 62 -0.26 -8.50 -4.20
C THR A 62 -0.26 -7.07 -3.67
N HIS A 63 -0.60 -6.12 -4.53
CA HIS A 63 -0.84 -4.74 -4.13
C HIS A 63 -2.03 -4.20 -4.91
N ARG A 64 -2.86 -3.38 -4.26
CA ARG A 64 -4.02 -2.76 -4.89
C ARG A 64 -4.34 -1.42 -4.28
N TRP A 65 -4.79 -0.52 -5.13
CA TRP A 65 -5.45 0.70 -4.72
C TRP A 65 -6.96 0.48 -4.52
N GLY A 66 -7.56 1.26 -3.62
CA GLY A 66 -8.99 1.33 -3.38
C GLY A 66 -9.43 2.73 -2.98
N ARG A 67 -10.74 2.96 -3.06
CA ARG A 67 -11.41 4.16 -2.56
C ARG A 67 -12.68 3.74 -1.81
N ARG A 68 -13.00 4.40 -0.69
CA ARG A 68 -14.21 4.14 0.11
C ARG A 68 -15.00 5.41 0.35
#